data_AF-A0A9E2P2V3-F1
#
_entry.id   AF-A0A9E2P2V3-F1
#
_cell.length_a   1.000
_cell.length_b   1.000
_cell.length_c   1.000
_cell.angle_alpha   90.00
_cell.angle_beta   90.00
_cell.angle_gamma   90.00
#
_symmetry.space_group_name_H-M   'P 1'
#
loop_
_entity.id
_entity.type
_entity.pdbx_description
1 polymer ?
#
loop_
_entity_poly.entity_id
_entity_poly.type
_entity_poly.pdbx_seq_one_letter_code
_entity_poly.pdbx_strand_id
1 'polypeptide(L)'
;MTARWFKLSVALLLLISTQACNEPTYSKEKVTESIIDLCKNEYDLDVDVKITGTTLGVLIPIEGLVDLELKLDKTAGEKIEDVALSIHRVMMSSNSPLKIYTLVARDTKSTGAEFVLTGNVYDVVRVRLFDISRGEYHKRILRDFRFNPGAVGEAKIKELFEALNENADFIQNLKPLFYPIYSIGKNGSQKIDVIEMLSKEISPQEALFYVKTKEFYEPMPGFEAYRAIFPPGFSNEYLTLVNMSMFPNPVKEIVPKYFYSGTEIRQRNLQETFDQYQDQGYIAIDGFPKRELTLDWFLSQQIARRIKMSFAEDKKLSWRFTVNDCQGLSVNKILGFRFSIASNKPEAEDNQIIFSRILKLSAVVLHRYSFEDFEGIELTDTRPGGKKIYLSKEDLERFRRNKIKIKDLI
;
A
#
# COMPACT_ATOMS: atom_id res chain seq x y z
N MET A 1 32.54 50.35 30.07
CA MET A 1 31.20 50.30 29.44
C MET A 1 30.17 50.83 30.43
N THR A 2 29.43 51.88 30.08
CA THR A 2 28.40 52.44 30.95
C THR A 2 27.18 51.52 30.97
N ALA A 3 26.45 51.46 32.10
CA ALA A 3 25.25 50.62 32.26
C ALA A 3 24.17 50.85 31.17
N ARG A 4 24.24 51.99 30.48
CA ARG A 4 23.38 52.34 29.34
C ARG A 4 23.66 51.51 28.09
N TRP A 5 24.93 51.18 27.81
CA TRP A 5 25.31 50.34 26.67
C TRP A 5 24.92 48.87 26.88
N PHE A 6 25.04 48.36 28.10
CA PHE A 6 24.62 46.99 28.42
C PHE A 6 23.09 46.81 28.27
N LYS A 7 22.28 47.78 28.72
CA LYS A 7 20.83 47.76 28.52
C LYS A 7 20.43 47.82 27.05
N LEU A 8 21.15 48.60 26.24
CA LEU A 8 20.93 48.68 24.78
C LEU A 8 21.31 47.37 24.07
N SER A 9 22.42 46.73 24.45
CA SER A 9 22.83 45.44 23.90
C SER A 9 21.85 44.31 24.26
N VAL A 10 21.34 44.28 25.49
CA VAL A 10 20.33 43.29 25.92
C VAL A 10 18.99 43.51 25.22
N ALA A 11 18.55 44.77 25.06
CA ALA A 11 17.32 45.07 24.32
C ALA A 11 17.44 44.70 22.83
N LEU A 12 18.61 44.89 22.22
CA LEU A 12 18.87 44.50 20.84
C LEU A 12 18.89 42.96 20.67
N LEU A 13 19.48 42.23 21.62
CA LEU A 13 19.45 40.75 21.66
C LEU A 13 18.04 40.19 21.86
N LEU A 14 17.20 40.86 22.66
CA LEU A 14 15.78 40.53 22.82
C LEU A 14 14.94 40.84 21.58
N LEU A 15 15.27 41.90 20.84
CA LEU A 15 14.56 42.23 19.59
C LEU A 15 14.93 41.27 18.44
N ILE A 16 16.20 40.89 18.31
CA ILE A 16 16.66 39.93 17.29
C ILE A 16 16.10 38.52 17.54
N SER A 17 15.88 38.14 18.80
CA SER A 17 15.29 36.82 19.14
C SER A 17 13.78 36.73 18.87
N THR A 18 13.07 37.84 18.65
CA THR A 18 11.61 37.83 18.38
C THR A 18 11.23 37.75 16.90
N GLN A 19 12.15 37.98 15.96
CA GLN A 19 11.85 37.93 14.53
C GLN A 19 12.26 36.62 13.82
N ALA A 20 12.95 35.71 14.52
CA ALA A 20 13.54 34.53 13.88
C ALA A 20 12.65 33.27 13.89
N CYS A 21 11.44 33.29 14.46
CA CYS A 21 10.68 32.05 14.71
C CYS A 21 9.15 32.12 14.51
N ASN A 22 8.63 32.97 13.62
CA ASN A 22 7.16 33.06 13.48
C ASN A 22 6.56 32.34 12.27
N GLU A 23 7.33 31.99 11.24
CA GLU A 23 6.78 31.32 10.06
C GLU A 23 7.53 30.02 9.73
N PRO A 24 6.80 28.92 9.40
CA PRO A 24 7.42 27.68 8.97
C PRO A 24 8.18 27.90 7.66
N THR A 25 9.34 27.25 7.51
CA THR A 25 10.14 27.32 6.28
C THR A 25 9.34 26.90 5.05
N TYR A 26 8.45 25.92 5.22
CA TYR A 26 7.57 25.45 4.15
C TYR A 26 6.11 25.64 4.57
N SER A 27 5.35 26.43 3.79
CA SER A 27 3.91 26.54 4.02
C SER A 27 3.21 25.23 3.61
N LYS A 28 2.07 24.95 4.22
CA LYS A 28 1.25 23.76 3.95
C LYS A 28 0.95 23.60 2.46
N GLU A 29 0.70 24.69 1.75
CA GLU A 29 0.37 24.73 0.33
C GLU A 29 1.56 24.39 -0.58
N LYS A 30 2.79 24.61 -0.08
CA LYS A 30 4.03 24.41 -0.82
C LYS A 30 4.75 23.11 -0.49
N VAL A 31 4.21 22.27 0.40
CA VAL A 31 4.90 21.03 0.81
C VAL A 31 5.22 20.12 -0.38
N THR A 32 4.28 19.94 -1.32
CA THR A 32 4.49 19.09 -2.50
C THR A 32 5.57 19.65 -3.42
N GLU A 33 5.45 20.93 -3.78
CA GLU A 33 6.42 21.66 -4.61
C GLU A 33 7.82 21.64 -3.98
N SER A 34 7.91 21.90 -2.67
CA SER A 34 9.20 21.94 -1.95
C SER A 34 9.91 20.58 -1.94
N ILE A 35 9.18 19.47 -1.88
CA ILE A 35 9.78 18.13 -1.95
C ILE A 35 10.29 17.86 -3.38
N ILE A 36 9.49 18.19 -4.39
CA ILE A 36 9.87 18.05 -5.80
C ILE A 36 11.14 18.87 -6.08
N ASP A 37 11.14 20.14 -5.68
CA ASP A 37 12.26 21.06 -5.87
C ASP A 37 13.52 20.60 -5.13
N LEU A 38 13.42 20.12 -3.89
CA LEU A 38 14.58 19.61 -3.17
C LEU A 38 15.15 18.35 -3.82
N CYS A 39 14.29 17.39 -4.18
CA CYS A 39 14.73 16.18 -4.89
C CYS A 39 15.40 16.50 -6.22
N LYS A 40 14.84 17.44 -6.98
CA LYS A 40 15.40 17.84 -8.28
C LYS A 40 16.70 18.63 -8.13
N ASN A 41 16.73 19.63 -7.26
CA ASN A 41 17.87 20.54 -7.16
C ASN A 41 19.07 19.95 -6.40
N GLU A 42 18.85 19.13 -5.37
CA GLU A 42 19.94 18.57 -4.55
C GLU A 42 20.42 17.21 -5.08
N TYR A 43 19.56 16.43 -5.73
CA TYR A 43 19.83 15.04 -6.08
C TYR A 43 19.59 14.67 -7.56
N ASP A 44 19.08 15.60 -8.38
CA ASP A 44 18.65 15.35 -9.76
C ASP A 44 17.67 14.17 -9.89
N LEU A 45 16.71 14.09 -8.95
CA LEU A 45 15.67 13.07 -8.93
C LEU A 45 14.33 13.68 -9.27
N ASP A 46 13.72 13.19 -10.36
CA ASP A 46 12.35 13.51 -10.72
C ASP A 46 11.40 12.63 -9.89
N VAL A 47 10.52 13.26 -9.10
CA VAL A 47 9.58 12.59 -8.20
C VAL A 47 8.19 13.17 -8.37
N ASP A 48 7.18 12.32 -8.16
CA ASP A 48 5.79 12.76 -8.08
C ASP A 48 5.34 12.77 -6.62
N VAL A 49 4.58 13.78 -6.21
CA VAL A 49 4.16 13.95 -4.82
C VAL A 49 2.65 14.21 -4.75
N LYS A 50 1.96 13.49 -3.87
CA LYS A 50 0.51 13.58 -3.67
C LYS A 50 0.17 13.53 -2.18
N ILE A 51 -0.79 14.34 -1.74
CA ILE A 51 -1.30 14.30 -0.37
C ILE A 51 -2.72 13.72 -0.38
N THR A 52 -2.95 12.69 0.43
CA THR A 52 -4.26 12.05 0.64
C THR A 52 -4.61 12.15 2.12
N GLY A 53 -5.50 13.08 2.49
CA GLY A 53 -5.82 13.36 3.90
C GLY A 53 -4.58 13.88 4.66
N THR A 54 -4.19 13.21 5.75
CA THR A 54 -2.94 13.50 6.49
C THR A 54 -1.76 12.62 6.06
N THR A 55 -1.86 11.92 4.92
CA THR A 55 -0.79 11.08 4.38
C THR A 55 -0.10 11.73 3.19
N LEU A 56 1.22 11.81 3.25
CA LEU A 56 2.07 12.24 2.14
C LEU A 56 2.53 11.00 1.33
N GLY A 57 2.24 10.95 0.04
CA GLY A 57 2.77 9.96 -0.88
C GLY A 57 3.83 10.57 -1.79
N VAL A 58 4.95 9.88 -1.97
CA VAL A 58 6.01 10.24 -2.92
C VAL A 58 6.33 9.02 -3.78
N LEU A 59 6.31 9.19 -5.09
CA LEU A 59 6.70 8.17 -6.07
C LEU A 59 8.03 8.59 -6.70
N ILE A 60 9.00 7.68 -6.70
CA ILE A 60 10.26 7.83 -7.44
C ILE A 60 10.40 6.69 -8.45
N PRO A 61 10.50 6.99 -9.76
CA PRO A 61 10.92 6.01 -10.75
C PRO A 61 12.42 5.73 -10.60
N ILE A 62 12.81 4.46 -10.46
CA ILE A 62 14.21 4.04 -10.33
C ILE A 62 14.51 2.98 -11.38
N GLU A 63 15.63 3.13 -12.08
CA GLU A 63 16.17 2.08 -12.94
C GLU A 63 17.02 1.12 -12.11
N GLY A 64 16.69 -0.18 -12.12
CA GLY A 64 17.48 -1.20 -11.41
C GLY A 64 17.28 -1.16 -9.90
N LEU A 65 16.03 -1.28 -9.45
CA LEU A 65 15.68 -1.33 -8.04
C LEU A 65 16.24 -2.59 -7.36
N VAL A 66 16.30 -3.70 -8.09
CA VAL A 66 16.85 -4.97 -7.60
C VAL A 66 18.11 -5.40 -8.35
N ASP A 67 19.03 -5.98 -7.60
CA ASP A 67 20.18 -6.67 -8.16
C ASP A 67 19.83 -8.09 -8.64
N LEU A 68 20.82 -8.79 -9.19
CA LEU A 68 20.68 -10.18 -9.66
C LEU A 68 20.34 -11.18 -8.53
N GLU A 69 20.56 -10.81 -7.28
CA GLU A 69 20.24 -11.60 -6.08
C GLU A 69 18.85 -11.25 -5.51
N LEU A 70 18.07 -10.42 -6.21
CA LEU A 70 16.77 -9.90 -5.78
C LEU A 70 16.85 -9.08 -4.48
N LYS A 71 18.01 -8.48 -4.20
CA LYS A 71 18.20 -7.52 -3.11
C LYS A 71 18.07 -6.10 -3.64
N LEU A 72 17.76 -5.17 -2.75
CA LEU A 72 17.74 -3.76 -3.09
C LEU A 72 19.13 -3.33 -3.58
N ASP A 73 19.20 -2.82 -4.80
CA ASP A 73 20.44 -2.29 -5.35
C ASP A 73 20.96 -1.14 -4.48
N LYS A 74 22.28 -1.04 -4.34
CA LYS A 74 22.89 -0.03 -3.46
C LYS A 74 22.61 1.39 -3.97
N THR A 75 22.73 1.62 -5.27
CA THR A 75 22.48 2.93 -5.90
C THR A 75 21.00 3.30 -5.79
N ALA A 76 20.10 2.32 -5.98
CA ALA A 76 18.68 2.52 -5.73
C ALA A 76 18.40 2.87 -4.25
N GLY A 77 19.08 2.19 -3.32
CA GLY A 77 18.99 2.46 -1.89
C GLY A 77 19.44 3.87 -1.51
N GLU A 78 20.53 4.37 -2.10
CA GLU A 78 21.03 5.74 -1.91
C GLU A 78 19.98 6.77 -2.37
N LYS A 79 19.41 6.59 -3.58
CA LYS A 79 18.32 7.47 -4.09
C LYS A 79 17.09 7.47 -3.19
N ILE A 80 16.70 6.30 -2.67
CA ILE A 80 15.57 6.18 -1.74
C ILE A 80 15.86 6.92 -0.43
N GLU A 81 17.09 6.84 0.07
CA GLU A 81 17.50 7.56 1.28
C GLU A 81 17.50 9.08 1.05
N ASP A 82 18.00 9.56 -0.08
CA ASP A 82 18.00 10.98 -0.45
C ASP A 82 16.58 11.56 -0.51
N VAL A 83 15.65 10.86 -1.17
CA VAL A 83 14.23 11.28 -1.19
C VAL A 83 13.63 11.24 0.22
N ALA A 84 13.92 10.20 1.02
CA ALA A 84 13.43 10.13 2.39
C ALA A 84 13.94 11.28 3.27
N LEU A 85 15.20 11.71 3.08
CA LEU A 85 15.78 12.87 3.75
C LEU A 85 15.10 14.18 3.35
N SER A 86 14.82 14.38 2.05
CA SER A 86 14.04 15.53 1.55
C SER A 86 12.65 15.58 2.16
N ILE A 87 11.95 14.44 2.18
CA ILE A 87 10.64 14.30 2.83
C ILE A 87 10.72 14.71 4.30
N HIS A 88 11.69 14.18 5.06
CA HIS A 88 11.86 14.51 6.48
C HIS A 88 12.13 16.01 6.69
N ARG A 89 13.00 16.62 5.88
CA ARG A 89 13.35 18.05 5.99
C ARG A 89 12.14 18.95 5.80
N VAL A 90 11.33 18.67 4.78
CA VAL A 90 10.12 19.46 4.49
C VAL A 90 9.08 19.26 5.58
N MET A 91 8.73 18.00 5.92
CA MET A 91 7.68 17.73 6.90
C MET A 91 8.00 18.33 8.27
N MET A 92 9.26 18.22 8.73
CA MET A 92 9.71 18.74 10.02
C MET A 92 9.73 20.27 10.10
N SER A 93 9.75 20.95 8.94
CA SER A 93 9.83 22.41 8.86
C SER A 93 8.57 23.02 8.21
N SER A 94 7.49 22.23 8.14
CA SER A 94 6.19 22.68 7.64
C SER A 94 5.16 22.80 8.74
N ASN A 95 4.14 23.63 8.53
CA ASN A 95 2.93 23.66 9.36
C ASN A 95 1.83 22.70 8.87
N SER A 96 2.17 21.75 7.99
CA SER A 96 1.21 20.80 7.45
C SER A 96 0.84 19.72 8.49
N PRO A 97 -0.44 19.32 8.61
CA PRO A 97 -0.88 18.34 9.61
C PRO A 97 -0.55 16.88 9.22
N LEU A 98 0.52 16.65 8.47
CA LEU A 98 0.90 15.33 7.98
C LEU A 98 1.34 14.44 9.14
N LYS A 99 0.83 13.20 9.16
CA LYS A 99 1.09 12.22 10.23
C LYS A 99 1.88 11.02 9.73
N ILE A 100 1.62 10.61 8.49
CA ILE A 100 2.23 9.45 7.85
C ILE A 100 2.78 9.90 6.49
N TYR A 101 3.89 9.30 6.11
CA TYR A 101 4.43 9.42 4.77
C TYR A 101 4.69 8.03 4.17
N THR A 102 4.54 7.93 2.86
CA THR A 102 4.83 6.75 2.07
C THR A 102 5.70 7.15 0.89
N LEU A 103 6.85 6.50 0.76
CA LEU A 103 7.75 6.60 -0.39
C LEU A 103 7.66 5.28 -1.16
N VAL A 104 7.27 5.35 -2.43
CA VAL A 104 7.24 4.21 -3.35
C VAL A 104 8.36 4.42 -4.37
N ALA A 105 9.34 3.53 -4.36
CA ALA A 105 10.31 3.42 -5.44
C ALA A 105 9.85 2.32 -6.40
N ARG A 106 9.63 2.68 -7.67
CA ARG A 106 9.11 1.76 -8.69
C ARG A 106 10.18 1.53 -9.75
N ASP A 107 10.43 0.25 -10.06
CA ASP A 107 11.39 -0.11 -11.09
C ASP A 107 10.83 0.22 -12.48
N THR A 108 11.60 0.95 -13.28
CA THR A 108 11.22 1.34 -14.66
C THR A 108 11.45 0.24 -15.69
N LYS A 109 12.30 -0.75 -15.40
CA LYS A 109 12.61 -1.90 -16.27
C LYS A 109 11.80 -3.14 -15.88
N SER A 110 11.70 -3.42 -14.58
CA SER A 110 10.98 -4.57 -14.06
C SER A 110 9.57 -4.15 -13.64
N THR A 111 8.63 -4.17 -14.59
CA THR A 111 7.24 -3.76 -14.36
C THR A 111 6.67 -4.44 -13.11
N GLY A 112 6.17 -3.62 -12.19
CA GLY A 112 5.56 -4.06 -10.93
C GLY A 112 6.51 -4.21 -9.76
N ALA A 113 7.83 -4.26 -9.95
CA ALA A 113 8.76 -4.29 -8.81
C ALA A 113 8.76 -2.95 -8.08
N GLU A 114 8.48 -2.98 -6.78
CA GLU A 114 8.35 -1.80 -5.93
C GLU A 114 9.02 -2.01 -4.56
N PHE A 115 9.65 -0.96 -4.07
CA PHE A 115 10.06 -0.82 -2.68
C PHE A 115 9.21 0.27 -2.03
N VAL A 116 8.41 -0.12 -1.04
CA VAL A 116 7.51 0.78 -0.33
C VAL A 116 8.03 1.02 1.08
N LEU A 117 8.29 2.28 1.41
CA LEU A 117 8.68 2.73 2.73
C LEU A 117 7.55 3.58 3.32
N THR A 118 6.96 3.14 4.43
CA THR A 118 5.94 3.91 5.15
C THR A 118 6.41 4.23 6.56
N GLY A 119 6.35 5.50 6.95
CA GLY A 119 6.81 5.98 8.24
C GLY A 119 5.85 6.96 8.88
N ASN A 120 5.98 7.12 10.20
CA ASN A 120 5.25 8.10 10.98
C ASN A 120 6.11 9.35 11.19
N VAL A 121 5.56 10.53 10.93
CA VAL A 121 6.27 11.82 11.05
C VAL A 121 6.75 12.05 12.47
N TYR A 122 5.96 11.68 13.49
CA TYR A 122 6.36 11.81 14.89
C TYR A 122 7.58 10.96 15.24
N ASP A 123 7.75 9.78 14.63
CA ASP A 123 8.96 8.97 14.85
C ASP A 123 10.21 9.63 14.27
N VAL A 124 10.07 10.40 13.17
CA VAL A 124 11.17 11.22 12.61
C VAL A 124 11.57 12.30 13.61
N VAL A 125 10.61 12.99 14.21
CA VAL A 125 10.86 13.97 15.27
C VAL A 125 11.64 13.32 16.42
N ARG A 126 11.14 12.18 16.94
CA ARG A 126 11.71 11.50 18.11
C ARG A 126 13.13 11.02 17.87
N VAL A 127 13.43 10.47 16.69
CA VAL A 127 14.81 10.00 16.40
C VAL A 127 15.78 11.17 16.24
N ARG A 128 15.33 12.32 15.70
CA ARG A 128 16.14 13.55 15.60
C ARG A 128 16.39 14.21 16.96
N LEU A 129 15.46 14.07 17.90
CA LEU A 129 15.60 14.50 19.29
C LEU A 129 16.27 13.46 20.20
N PHE A 130 16.77 12.34 19.64
CA PHE A 130 17.38 11.23 20.38
C PHE A 130 16.49 10.56 21.44
N ASP A 131 15.17 10.79 21.39
CA ASP A 131 14.20 10.13 22.27
C ASP A 131 14.03 8.63 21.92
N ILE A 132 14.32 8.27 20.68
CA ILE A 132 14.45 6.87 20.26
C ILE A 132 15.78 6.66 19.53
N SER A 133 16.39 5.49 19.70
CA SER A 133 17.60 5.13 18.96
C SER A 133 17.31 4.95 17.47
N ARG A 134 18.34 5.10 16.63
CA ARG A 134 18.24 4.82 15.19
C ARG A 134 17.79 3.38 14.90
N GLY A 135 18.24 2.42 15.70
CA GLY A 135 17.81 1.03 15.59
C GLY A 135 16.32 0.83 15.92
N GLU A 136 15.81 1.52 16.94
CA GLU A 136 14.38 1.49 17.25
C GLU A 136 13.55 2.20 16.17
N TYR A 137 14.03 3.34 15.63
CA TYR A 137 13.40 4.01 14.50
C TYR A 137 13.33 3.11 13.26
N HIS A 138 14.42 2.41 12.93
CA HIS A 138 14.46 1.45 11.82
C HIS A 138 13.40 0.35 11.97
N LYS A 139 13.18 -0.16 13.19
CA LYS A 139 12.12 -1.15 13.47
C LYS A 139 10.70 -0.57 13.47
N ARG A 140 10.54 0.76 13.47
CA ARG A 140 9.24 1.44 13.43
C ARG A 140 8.77 1.70 12.01
N ILE A 141 9.70 1.87 11.07
CA ILE A 141 9.41 2.07 9.64
C ILE A 141 8.96 0.74 9.02
N LEU A 142 7.91 0.81 8.21
CA LEU A 142 7.47 -0.28 7.36
C LEU A 142 8.25 -0.22 6.05
N ARG A 143 8.87 -1.34 5.65
CA ARG A 143 9.69 -1.47 4.44
C ARG A 143 9.32 -2.75 3.73
N ASP A 144 8.63 -2.64 2.61
CA ASP A 144 8.10 -3.78 1.89
C ASP A 144 8.67 -3.77 0.47
N PHE A 145 9.39 -4.84 0.14
CA PHE A 145 9.71 -5.14 -1.24
C PHE A 145 8.60 -6.03 -1.80
N ARG A 146 7.95 -5.59 -2.87
CA ARG A 146 6.79 -6.29 -3.42
C ARG A 146 6.74 -6.18 -4.94
N PHE A 147 6.00 -7.09 -5.54
CA PHE A 147 5.56 -6.97 -6.91
C PHE A 147 4.09 -6.54 -6.90
N ASN A 148 3.78 -5.42 -7.53
CA ASN A 148 2.44 -4.84 -7.57
C ASN A 148 1.64 -5.46 -8.73
N PRO A 149 0.69 -6.39 -8.46
CA PRO A 149 -0.10 -7.00 -9.53
C PRO A 149 -0.97 -5.99 -10.27
N GLY A 150 -1.31 -4.87 -9.64
CA GLY A 150 -2.03 -3.75 -10.25
C GLY A 150 -1.21 -3.05 -11.35
N ALA A 151 0.08 -2.79 -11.10
CA ALA A 151 0.96 -2.17 -12.09
C ALA A 151 1.26 -3.11 -13.27
N VAL A 152 1.54 -4.39 -12.99
CA VAL A 152 1.74 -5.42 -14.03
C VAL A 152 0.47 -5.59 -14.87
N GLY A 153 -0.69 -5.69 -14.19
CA GLY A 153 -1.97 -5.89 -14.85
C GLY A 153 -2.37 -4.71 -15.71
N GLU A 154 -2.18 -3.46 -15.26
CA GLU A 154 -2.48 -2.28 -16.08
C GLU A 154 -1.67 -2.30 -17.39
N ALA A 155 -0.35 -2.52 -17.30
CA ALA A 155 0.51 -2.57 -18.47
C ALA A 155 0.06 -3.67 -19.45
N LYS A 156 -0.23 -4.88 -18.94
CA LYS A 156 -0.65 -6.02 -19.76
C LYS A 156 -2.04 -5.89 -20.34
N ILE A 157 -2.96 -5.23 -19.64
CA ILE A 157 -4.30 -4.94 -20.16
C ILE A 157 -4.20 -3.88 -21.28
N LYS A 158 -3.37 -2.84 -21.12
CA LYS A 158 -3.14 -1.85 -22.19
C LYS A 158 -2.53 -2.50 -23.43
N GLU A 159 -1.48 -3.30 -23.26
CA GLU A 159 -0.85 -4.09 -24.35
C GLU A 159 -1.89 -4.99 -25.05
N LEU A 160 -2.78 -5.63 -24.29
CA LEU A 160 -3.85 -6.46 -24.86
C LEU A 160 -4.82 -5.64 -25.72
N PHE A 161 -5.30 -4.48 -25.26
CA PHE A 161 -6.20 -3.63 -26.03
C PHE A 161 -5.52 -3.00 -27.24
N GLU A 162 -4.24 -2.65 -27.15
CA GLU A 162 -3.42 -2.21 -28.28
C GLU A 162 -3.30 -3.33 -29.33
N ALA A 163 -2.96 -4.55 -28.91
CA ALA A 163 -2.89 -5.70 -29.80
C ALA A 163 -4.24 -6.04 -30.47
N LEU A 164 -5.36 -5.85 -29.75
CA LEU A 164 -6.74 -5.96 -30.27
C LEU A 164 -7.02 -4.95 -31.38
N ASN A 165 -6.58 -3.71 -31.22
CA ASN A 165 -6.71 -2.66 -32.22
C ASN A 165 -5.78 -2.89 -33.43
N GLU A 166 -4.59 -3.42 -33.20
CA GLU A 166 -3.62 -3.75 -34.27
C GLU A 166 -3.92 -5.08 -34.97
N ASN A 167 -4.93 -5.83 -34.50
CA ASN A 167 -5.30 -7.14 -35.02
C ASN A 167 -4.14 -8.13 -35.04
N ALA A 168 -3.31 -8.14 -33.98
CA ALA A 168 -2.17 -9.03 -33.85
C ALA A 168 -2.55 -10.52 -33.94
N ASP A 169 -1.61 -11.40 -34.30
CA ASP A 169 -1.92 -12.83 -34.50
C ASP A 169 -2.18 -13.58 -33.19
N PHE A 170 -1.52 -13.20 -32.09
CA PHE A 170 -1.62 -13.94 -30.82
C PHE A 170 -2.96 -13.74 -30.10
N ILE A 171 -3.73 -12.71 -30.47
CA ILE A 171 -5.03 -12.40 -29.85
C ILE A 171 -6.22 -13.08 -30.55
N GLN A 172 -6.01 -13.83 -31.65
CA GLN A 172 -7.11 -14.43 -32.40
C GLN A 172 -8.01 -15.32 -31.53
N ASN A 173 -7.39 -16.07 -30.60
CA ASN A 173 -8.09 -16.92 -29.65
C ASN A 173 -8.84 -16.15 -28.55
N LEU A 174 -8.50 -14.88 -28.33
CA LEU A 174 -9.12 -14.02 -27.31
C LEU A 174 -10.29 -13.21 -27.86
N LYS A 175 -10.34 -12.95 -29.17
CA LYS A 175 -11.41 -12.18 -29.81
C LYS A 175 -12.84 -12.61 -29.41
N PRO A 176 -13.17 -13.91 -29.27
CA PRO A 176 -14.51 -14.32 -28.83
C PRO A 176 -14.91 -13.81 -27.45
N LEU A 177 -13.95 -13.47 -26.57
CA LEU A 177 -14.21 -12.90 -25.25
C LEU A 177 -14.64 -11.43 -25.32
N PHE A 178 -14.27 -10.73 -26.40
CA PHE A 178 -14.60 -9.33 -26.64
C PHE A 178 -15.93 -9.23 -27.41
N TYR A 179 -16.99 -9.80 -26.82
CA TYR A 179 -18.34 -9.65 -27.32
C TYR A 179 -18.89 -8.25 -26.98
N PRO A 180 -19.64 -7.60 -27.89
CA PRO A 180 -20.07 -8.09 -29.21
C PRO A 180 -19.11 -7.79 -30.37
N ILE A 181 -18.12 -6.91 -30.19
CA ILE A 181 -17.44 -6.20 -31.29
C ILE A 181 -16.80 -7.12 -32.35
N TYR A 182 -16.21 -8.26 -31.94
CA TYR A 182 -15.62 -9.23 -32.87
C TYR A 182 -16.61 -10.28 -33.40
N SER A 183 -17.77 -10.43 -32.78
CA SER A 183 -18.81 -11.35 -33.24
C SER A 183 -19.71 -10.74 -34.32
N ILE A 184 -19.92 -9.42 -34.28
CA ILE A 184 -20.83 -8.72 -35.20
C ILE A 184 -20.12 -7.73 -36.13
N GLY A 185 -18.87 -7.37 -35.83
CA GLY A 185 -18.10 -6.43 -36.63
C GLY A 185 -17.31 -7.08 -37.76
N LYS A 186 -17.20 -6.39 -38.89
CA LYS A 186 -16.39 -6.77 -40.05
C LYS A 186 -14.93 -6.85 -39.63
N ASN A 187 -14.25 -7.92 -40.03
CA ASN A 187 -12.84 -8.16 -39.71
C ASN A 187 -11.98 -6.93 -40.03
N GLY A 188 -11.25 -6.44 -39.00
CA GLY A 188 -10.32 -5.31 -39.12
C GLY A 188 -10.97 -3.93 -38.99
N SER A 189 -12.28 -3.85 -38.72
CA SER A 189 -12.97 -2.56 -38.46
C SER A 189 -13.04 -2.19 -36.98
N GLN A 190 -12.63 -3.11 -36.10
CA GLN A 190 -12.74 -2.96 -34.65
C GLN A 190 -11.73 -1.95 -34.11
N LYS A 191 -12.20 -1.05 -33.26
CA LYS A 191 -11.37 -0.17 -32.43
C LYS A 191 -11.95 -0.09 -31.01
N ILE A 192 -11.09 -0.24 -30.01
CA ILE A 192 -11.43 -0.21 -28.60
C ILE A 192 -10.60 0.88 -27.92
N ASP A 193 -11.27 1.89 -27.38
CA ASP A 193 -10.66 2.96 -26.60
C ASP A 193 -10.94 2.71 -25.11
N VAL A 194 -9.92 2.54 -24.27
CA VAL A 194 -10.07 2.40 -22.81
C VAL A 194 -10.38 3.77 -22.21
N ILE A 195 -11.52 3.88 -21.50
CA ILE A 195 -12.01 5.13 -20.89
C ILE A 195 -11.64 5.18 -19.41
N GLU A 196 -11.77 4.06 -18.72
CA GLU A 196 -11.58 3.97 -17.28
C GLU A 196 -10.99 2.61 -16.93
N MET A 197 -10.08 2.59 -15.95
CA MET A 197 -9.50 1.37 -15.40
C MET A 197 -9.37 1.52 -13.89
N LEU A 198 -10.08 0.67 -13.16
CA LEU A 198 -10.02 0.57 -11.70
C LEU A 198 -9.37 -0.76 -11.33
N SER A 199 -8.67 -0.82 -10.20
CA SER A 199 -8.11 -2.08 -9.70
C SER A 199 -8.23 -2.27 -8.19
N LYS A 200 -8.32 -3.54 -7.80
CA LYS A 200 -8.24 -4.01 -6.42
C LYS A 200 -7.18 -5.10 -6.34
N GLU A 201 -6.27 -5.00 -5.36
CA GLU A 201 -5.37 -6.10 -5.04
C GLU A 201 -6.16 -7.12 -4.21
N ILE A 202 -6.41 -8.30 -4.76
CA ILE A 202 -7.19 -9.36 -4.08
C ILE A 202 -6.27 -10.23 -3.22
N SER A 203 -5.01 -10.34 -3.61
CA SER A 203 -3.95 -11.00 -2.86
C SER A 203 -2.58 -10.41 -3.26
N PRO A 204 -1.47 -10.79 -2.60
CA PRO A 204 -0.14 -10.36 -3.01
C PRO A 204 0.25 -10.76 -4.46
N GLN A 205 -0.47 -11.70 -5.07
CA GLN A 205 -0.20 -12.17 -6.43
C GLN A 205 -1.32 -11.87 -7.42
N GLU A 206 -2.49 -11.42 -6.96
CA GLU A 206 -3.66 -11.24 -7.79
C GLU A 206 -4.25 -9.83 -7.70
N ALA A 207 -4.62 -9.28 -8.85
CA ALA A 207 -5.37 -8.04 -8.94
C ALA A 207 -6.60 -8.24 -9.84
N LEU A 208 -7.73 -7.69 -9.40
CA LEU A 208 -8.95 -7.61 -10.20
C LEU A 208 -9.02 -6.21 -10.80
N PHE A 209 -9.33 -6.14 -12.10
CA PHE A 209 -9.52 -4.90 -12.82
C PHE A 209 -10.95 -4.79 -13.30
N TYR A 210 -11.52 -3.60 -13.17
CA TYR A 210 -12.71 -3.18 -13.89
C TYR A 210 -12.28 -2.22 -14.99
N VAL A 211 -12.58 -2.56 -16.23
CA VAL A 211 -12.17 -1.80 -17.42
C VAL A 211 -13.43 -1.36 -18.17
N LYS A 212 -13.55 -0.06 -18.40
CA LYS A 212 -14.62 0.51 -19.23
C LYS A 212 -14.05 0.98 -20.56
N THR A 213 -14.70 0.61 -21.65
CA THR A 213 -14.24 0.88 -23.01
C THR A 213 -15.29 1.64 -23.81
N LYS A 214 -14.84 2.24 -24.91
CA LYS A 214 -15.64 2.75 -26.03
C LYS A 214 -15.29 1.95 -27.28
N GLU A 215 -16.29 1.34 -27.89
CA GLU A 215 -16.07 0.32 -28.93
C GLU A 215 -16.68 0.72 -30.27
N PHE A 216 -15.85 0.74 -31.32
CA PHE A 216 -16.21 1.16 -32.66
C PHE A 216 -16.02 0.01 -33.64
N TYR A 217 -16.97 -0.17 -34.56
CA TYR A 217 -16.90 -1.22 -35.57
C TYR A 217 -17.82 -0.91 -36.75
N GLU A 218 -17.57 -1.56 -37.89
CA GLU A 218 -18.53 -1.67 -39.00
C GLU A 218 -19.24 -3.04 -38.88
N PRO A 219 -20.57 -3.15 -38.91
CA PRO A 219 -21.24 -4.44 -38.83
C PRO A 219 -20.94 -5.29 -40.06
N MET A 220 -20.85 -6.61 -39.87
CA MET A 220 -20.86 -7.56 -40.97
C MET A 220 -22.23 -7.58 -41.66
N PRO A 221 -22.29 -7.92 -42.96
CA PRO A 221 -23.55 -8.16 -43.65
C PRO A 221 -24.43 -9.16 -42.89
N GLY A 222 -25.69 -8.80 -42.64
CA GLY A 222 -26.65 -9.61 -41.87
C GLY A 222 -26.69 -9.31 -40.36
N PHE A 223 -25.79 -8.47 -39.86
CA PHE A 223 -25.74 -8.04 -38.45
C PHE A 223 -26.11 -6.55 -38.25
N GLU A 224 -26.66 -5.89 -39.27
CA GLU A 224 -26.97 -4.45 -39.23
C GLU A 224 -27.98 -4.10 -38.13
N ALA A 225 -28.92 -5.01 -37.83
CA ALA A 225 -29.92 -4.83 -36.78
C ALA A 225 -29.27 -4.68 -35.38
N TYR A 226 -28.10 -5.26 -35.15
CA TYR A 226 -27.40 -5.15 -33.86
C TYR A 226 -26.92 -3.72 -33.58
N ARG A 227 -26.82 -2.84 -34.59
CA ARG A 227 -26.48 -1.41 -34.37
C ARG A 227 -27.50 -0.69 -33.48
N ALA A 228 -28.75 -1.16 -33.44
CA ALA A 228 -29.76 -0.59 -32.55
C ALA A 228 -29.45 -0.86 -31.07
N ILE A 229 -28.77 -1.96 -30.78
CA ILE A 229 -28.39 -2.38 -29.42
C ILE A 229 -26.97 -1.91 -29.09
N PHE A 230 -26.06 -2.05 -30.05
CA PHE A 230 -24.64 -1.72 -29.94
C PHE A 230 -24.23 -0.71 -31.02
N PRO A 231 -24.62 0.56 -30.92
CA PRO A 231 -24.20 1.55 -31.90
C PRO A 231 -22.66 1.73 -31.86
N PRO A 232 -21.98 2.01 -32.98
CA PRO A 232 -20.54 2.32 -32.95
C PRO A 232 -20.24 3.45 -31.95
N GLY A 233 -19.23 3.23 -31.10
CA GLY A 233 -18.90 4.09 -29.97
C GLY A 233 -19.70 3.79 -28.69
N PHE A 234 -20.41 2.65 -28.61
CA PHE A 234 -21.08 2.21 -27.39
C PHE A 234 -20.07 1.93 -26.28
N SER A 235 -20.53 2.01 -25.02
CA SER A 235 -19.71 1.71 -23.86
C SER A 235 -19.87 0.25 -23.45
N ASN A 236 -18.74 -0.42 -23.25
CA ASN A 236 -18.66 -1.78 -22.75
C ASN A 236 -17.83 -1.84 -21.47
N GLU A 237 -17.92 -2.96 -20.77
CA GLU A 237 -17.20 -3.19 -19.52
C GLU A 237 -16.62 -4.61 -19.48
N TYR A 238 -15.48 -4.75 -18.83
CA TYR A 238 -14.76 -6.00 -18.63
C TYR A 238 -14.29 -6.12 -17.18
N LEU A 239 -14.36 -7.32 -16.62
CA LEU A 239 -13.58 -7.69 -15.45
C LEU A 239 -12.39 -8.54 -15.88
N THR A 240 -11.20 -8.15 -15.45
CA THR A 240 -9.98 -8.89 -15.75
C THR A 240 -9.30 -9.31 -14.46
N LEU A 241 -9.10 -10.62 -14.28
CA LEU A 241 -8.29 -11.15 -13.20
C LEU A 241 -6.86 -11.32 -13.68
N VAL A 242 -5.93 -10.70 -12.97
CA VAL A 242 -4.49 -10.79 -13.22
C VAL A 242 -3.86 -11.61 -12.09
N ASN A 243 -3.01 -12.57 -12.44
CA ASN A 243 -2.25 -13.40 -11.51
C ASN A 243 -0.77 -13.44 -11.91
N MET A 244 0.11 -12.94 -11.06
CA MET A 244 1.54 -12.83 -11.33
C MET A 244 2.26 -14.18 -11.42
N SER A 245 1.69 -15.27 -10.89
CA SER A 245 2.25 -16.62 -11.07
C SER A 245 2.20 -17.12 -12.52
N MET A 246 1.43 -16.46 -13.39
CA MET A 246 1.27 -16.79 -14.81
C MET A 246 2.20 -15.99 -15.73
N PHE A 247 3.22 -15.32 -15.18
CA PHE A 247 4.20 -14.59 -15.99
C PHE A 247 4.85 -15.50 -17.06
N PRO A 248 5.00 -15.05 -18.33
CA PRO A 248 4.92 -13.66 -18.81
C PRO A 248 3.53 -13.16 -19.20
N ASN A 249 2.48 -13.99 -19.18
CA ASN A 249 1.11 -13.59 -19.50
C ASN A 249 0.21 -13.69 -18.25
N PRO A 250 0.20 -12.64 -17.40
CA PRO A 250 -0.47 -12.70 -16.11
C PRO A 250 -1.99 -12.54 -16.21
N VAL A 251 -2.56 -12.30 -17.40
CA VAL A 251 -4.02 -12.21 -17.58
C VAL A 251 -4.62 -13.62 -17.47
N LYS A 252 -5.27 -13.90 -16.33
CA LYS A 252 -5.83 -15.22 -15.99
C LYS A 252 -7.23 -15.39 -16.55
N GLU A 253 -8.07 -14.36 -16.45
CA GLU A 253 -9.47 -14.43 -16.85
C GLU A 253 -9.97 -13.05 -17.31
N ILE A 254 -10.84 -13.04 -18.32
CA ILE A 254 -11.55 -11.86 -18.81
C ILE A 254 -13.04 -12.19 -18.88
N VAL A 255 -13.86 -11.40 -18.16
CA VAL A 255 -15.31 -11.54 -18.12
C VAL A 255 -15.95 -10.31 -18.78
N PRO A 256 -16.57 -10.45 -19.96
CA PRO A 256 -17.27 -9.35 -20.60
C PRO A 256 -18.63 -9.08 -19.95
N LYS A 257 -19.08 -7.82 -20.04
CA LYS A 257 -20.41 -7.40 -19.58
C LYS A 257 -21.51 -8.13 -20.33
N TYR A 258 -21.42 -8.12 -21.66
CA TYR A 258 -22.38 -8.77 -22.54
C TYR A 258 -21.89 -10.17 -22.90
N PHE A 259 -22.82 -11.13 -22.89
CA PHE A 259 -22.53 -12.50 -23.29
C PHE A 259 -23.78 -13.14 -23.90
N TYR A 260 -23.56 -14.12 -24.76
CA TYR A 260 -24.63 -14.87 -25.40
C TYR A 260 -25.01 -16.08 -24.54
N SER A 261 -26.30 -16.24 -24.24
CA SER A 261 -26.83 -17.36 -23.46
C SER A 261 -28.01 -17.98 -24.19
N GLY A 262 -27.76 -19.08 -24.90
CA GLY A 262 -28.80 -19.77 -25.69
C GLY A 262 -29.19 -18.97 -26.93
N THR A 263 -30.31 -18.26 -26.87
CA THR A 263 -30.84 -17.42 -27.96
C THR A 263 -30.87 -15.93 -27.63
N GLU A 264 -30.43 -15.56 -26.42
CA GLU A 264 -30.57 -14.20 -25.90
C GLU A 264 -29.21 -13.62 -25.52
N ILE A 265 -29.10 -12.30 -25.72
CA ILE A 265 -27.98 -11.51 -25.21
C ILE A 265 -28.31 -11.15 -23.76
N ARG A 266 -27.41 -11.51 -22.85
CA ARG A 266 -27.52 -11.15 -21.44
C ARG A 266 -26.40 -10.19 -21.05
N GLN A 267 -26.65 -9.45 -19.98
CA GLN A 267 -25.68 -8.53 -19.40
C GLN A 267 -25.45 -8.85 -17.92
N ARG A 268 -24.24 -8.56 -17.43
CA ARG A 268 -23.87 -8.63 -16.01
C ARG A 268 -23.65 -7.22 -15.46
N ASN A 269 -23.89 -7.03 -14.17
CA ASN A 269 -23.44 -5.82 -13.47
C ASN A 269 -22.00 -6.03 -12.97
N LEU A 270 -21.04 -5.70 -13.83
CA LEU A 270 -19.62 -5.93 -13.54
C LEU A 270 -19.09 -4.97 -12.47
N GLN A 271 -19.58 -3.72 -12.44
CA GLN A 271 -19.23 -2.75 -11.41
C GLN A 271 -19.65 -3.25 -10.02
N GLU A 272 -20.89 -3.72 -9.86
CA GLU A 272 -21.36 -4.28 -8.59
C GLU A 272 -20.56 -5.51 -8.18
N THR A 273 -20.23 -6.38 -9.15
CA THR A 273 -19.36 -7.54 -8.91
C THR A 273 -17.98 -7.11 -8.44
N PHE A 274 -17.36 -6.11 -9.08
CA PHE A 274 -16.08 -5.53 -8.68
C PHE A 274 -16.14 -4.96 -7.26
N ASP A 275 -17.23 -4.26 -6.93
CA ASP A 275 -17.43 -3.60 -5.64
C ASP A 275 -17.54 -4.60 -4.47
N GLN A 276 -18.02 -5.82 -4.72
CA GLN A 276 -18.07 -6.89 -3.72
C GLN A 276 -16.69 -7.40 -3.27
N TYR A 277 -15.64 -7.24 -4.09
CA TYR A 277 -14.30 -7.67 -3.71
C TYR A 277 -13.67 -6.67 -2.73
N GLN A 278 -13.03 -7.21 -1.68
CA GLN A 278 -12.22 -6.42 -0.77
C GLN A 278 -10.86 -6.12 -1.38
N ASP A 279 -10.49 -4.84 -1.42
CA ASP A 279 -9.15 -4.41 -1.80
C ASP A 279 -8.21 -4.57 -0.60
N GLN A 280 -7.21 -5.43 -0.73
CA GLN A 280 -6.17 -5.65 0.27
C GLN A 280 -5.00 -4.68 0.10
N GLY A 281 -4.86 -4.09 -1.08
CA GLY A 281 -3.79 -3.15 -1.41
C GLY A 281 -4.06 -1.78 -0.78
N TYR A 282 -2.99 -1.13 -0.32
CA TYR A 282 -3.07 0.24 0.21
C TYR A 282 -2.41 1.28 -0.71
N ILE A 283 -1.70 0.82 -1.74
CA ILE A 283 -1.07 1.66 -2.78
C ILE A 283 -1.80 1.43 -4.10
N ALA A 284 -2.15 2.51 -4.78
CA ALA A 284 -2.83 2.49 -6.07
C ALA A 284 -1.87 2.18 -7.23
N ILE A 285 -2.43 1.94 -8.41
CA ILE A 285 -1.64 1.73 -9.63
C ILE A 285 -0.75 2.94 -9.92
N ASP A 286 -1.22 4.16 -9.60
CA ASP A 286 -0.46 5.40 -9.73
C ASP A 286 0.72 5.52 -8.75
N GLY A 287 0.93 4.54 -7.86
CA GLY A 287 2.03 4.53 -6.90
C GLY A 287 1.76 5.32 -5.61
N PHE A 288 0.56 5.87 -5.43
CA PHE A 288 0.20 6.63 -4.23
C PHE A 288 -0.73 5.86 -3.28
N PRO A 289 -0.81 6.24 -1.99
CA PRO A 289 -1.80 5.66 -1.08
C PRO A 289 -3.24 5.82 -1.60
N LYS A 290 -3.99 4.71 -1.67
CA LYS A 290 -5.41 4.68 -2.12
C LYS A 290 -6.35 5.49 -1.22
N ARG A 291 -5.96 5.66 0.03
CA ARG A 291 -6.71 6.37 1.08
C ARG A 291 -5.73 6.96 2.09
N GLU A 292 -6.24 7.82 2.95
CA GLU A 292 -5.50 8.27 4.12
C GLU A 292 -5.10 7.05 4.98
N LEU A 293 -3.81 6.96 5.29
CA LEU A 293 -3.27 6.02 6.24
C LEU A 293 -3.38 6.64 7.63
N THR A 294 -3.95 5.88 8.55
CA THR A 294 -4.20 6.31 9.94
C THR A 294 -3.20 5.66 10.90
N LEU A 295 -3.07 6.22 12.09
CA LEU A 295 -2.09 5.76 13.08
C LEU A 295 -2.38 4.33 13.57
N ASP A 296 -3.64 3.97 13.77
CA ASP A 296 -4.08 2.62 14.12
C ASP A 296 -3.69 1.59 13.05
N TRP A 297 -3.92 1.90 11.77
CA TRP A 297 -3.46 1.05 10.66
C TRP A 297 -1.94 0.90 10.65
N PHE A 298 -1.20 2.01 10.81
CA PHE A 298 0.26 1.97 10.84
C PHE A 298 0.79 1.12 12.00
N LEU A 299 0.24 1.31 13.20
CA LEU A 299 0.61 0.54 14.38
C LEU A 299 0.24 -0.93 14.24
N SER A 300 -0.90 -1.28 13.63
CA SER A 300 -1.26 -2.68 13.39
C SER A 300 -0.25 -3.35 12.45
N GLN A 301 0.14 -2.70 11.35
CA GLN A 301 1.17 -3.23 10.45
C GLN A 301 2.53 -3.36 11.13
N GLN A 302 2.94 -2.33 11.89
CA GLN A 302 4.21 -2.31 12.60
C GLN A 302 4.30 -3.43 13.63
N ILE A 303 3.25 -3.61 14.44
CA ILE A 303 3.18 -4.67 15.45
C ILE A 303 3.23 -6.04 14.78
N ALA A 304 2.45 -6.27 13.71
CA ALA A 304 2.47 -7.55 12.97
C ALA A 304 3.87 -7.89 12.44
N ARG A 305 4.57 -6.93 11.84
CA ARG A 305 5.96 -7.10 11.40
C ARG A 305 6.90 -7.43 12.56
N ARG A 306 6.77 -6.70 13.67
CA ARG A 306 7.58 -6.93 14.88
C ARG A 306 7.30 -8.29 15.52
N ILE A 307 6.08 -8.80 15.44
CA ILE A 307 5.77 -10.18 15.83
C ILE A 307 6.59 -11.13 14.98
N LYS A 308 6.51 -11.06 13.65
CA LYS A 308 7.32 -11.91 12.73
C LYS A 308 8.80 -11.89 13.08
N MET A 309 9.39 -10.70 13.19
CA MET A 309 10.80 -10.51 13.55
C MET A 309 11.12 -11.11 14.92
N SER A 310 10.25 -10.92 15.92
CA SER A 310 10.52 -11.40 17.28
C SER A 310 10.60 -12.92 17.39
N PHE A 311 9.88 -13.66 16.54
CA PHE A 311 9.93 -15.12 16.48
C PHE A 311 11.05 -15.62 15.56
N ALA A 312 11.47 -14.84 14.55
CA ALA A 312 12.56 -15.21 13.65
C ALA A 312 13.96 -14.93 14.25
N GLU A 313 14.13 -13.79 14.94
CA GLU A 313 15.44 -13.31 15.40
C GLU A 313 15.80 -13.79 16.82
N ASP A 314 14.80 -14.06 17.68
CA ASP A 314 15.05 -14.57 19.02
C ASP A 314 15.41 -16.06 18.93
N LYS A 315 16.67 -16.41 19.25
CA LYS A 315 17.20 -17.79 19.16
C LYS A 315 16.34 -18.84 19.86
N LYS A 316 15.67 -18.49 20.98
CA LYS A 316 14.82 -19.44 21.70
C LYS A 316 13.49 -19.64 20.98
N LEU A 317 12.91 -18.55 20.47
CA LEU A 317 11.64 -18.61 19.75
C LEU A 317 11.81 -19.23 18.37
N SER A 318 12.85 -18.89 17.62
CA SER A 318 13.07 -19.40 16.25
C SER A 318 13.38 -20.89 16.21
N TRP A 319 14.02 -21.42 17.25
CA TRP A 319 14.23 -22.88 17.36
C TRP A 319 12.94 -23.64 17.68
N ARG A 320 12.00 -23.02 18.39
CA ARG A 320 10.76 -23.65 18.84
C ARG A 320 9.58 -23.42 17.89
N PHE A 321 9.54 -22.29 17.21
CA PHE A 321 8.39 -21.83 16.45
C PHE A 321 8.77 -21.39 15.04
N THR A 322 7.86 -21.64 14.10
CA THR A 322 7.94 -21.18 12.71
C THR A 322 6.76 -20.26 12.43
N VAL A 323 7.02 -19.04 11.98
CA VAL A 323 5.96 -18.08 11.60
C VAL A 323 5.59 -18.30 10.14
N ASN A 324 4.39 -18.80 9.89
CA ASN A 324 3.85 -18.96 8.54
C ASN A 324 3.22 -17.65 8.04
N ASP A 325 2.44 -16.99 8.90
CA ASP A 325 1.84 -15.70 8.57
C ASP A 325 1.57 -14.86 9.83
N CYS A 326 1.52 -13.54 9.66
CA CYS A 326 1.04 -12.58 10.64
C CYS A 326 0.60 -11.29 9.94
N GLN A 327 -0.63 -10.85 10.22
CA GLN A 327 -1.24 -9.68 9.61
C GLN A 327 -1.84 -8.79 10.70
N GLY A 328 -1.66 -7.48 10.54
CA GLY A 328 -2.28 -6.46 11.39
C GLY A 328 -3.50 -5.87 10.69
N LEU A 329 -4.58 -5.69 11.44
CA LEU A 329 -5.83 -5.10 10.98
C LEU A 329 -6.28 -4.05 12.00
N SER A 330 -6.98 -3.01 11.54
CA SER A 330 -7.71 -2.10 12.41
C SER A 330 -9.13 -1.95 11.88
N VAL A 331 -10.12 -2.35 12.69
CA VAL A 331 -11.54 -2.28 12.34
C VAL A 331 -12.29 -1.82 13.58
N ASN A 332 -13.09 -0.75 13.45
CA ASN A 332 -13.91 -0.21 14.55
C ASN A 332 -13.11 0.00 15.84
N LYS A 333 -11.92 0.60 15.75
CA LYS A 333 -11.01 0.85 16.89
C LYS A 333 -10.50 -0.41 17.61
N ILE A 334 -10.67 -1.59 17.01
CA ILE A 334 -10.08 -2.84 17.50
C ILE A 334 -8.86 -3.16 16.63
N LEU A 335 -7.70 -3.30 17.26
CA LEU A 335 -6.48 -3.75 16.59
C LEU A 335 -6.47 -5.28 16.55
N GLY A 336 -6.71 -5.83 15.36
CA GLY A 336 -6.72 -7.26 15.10
C GLY A 336 -5.35 -7.76 14.64
N PHE A 337 -4.93 -8.91 15.16
CA PHE A 337 -3.72 -9.60 14.73
C PHE A 337 -4.07 -11.05 14.39
N ARG A 338 -4.06 -11.36 13.09
CA ARG A 338 -4.23 -12.72 12.59
C ARG A 338 -2.86 -13.34 12.39
N PHE A 339 -2.62 -14.53 12.92
CA PHE A 339 -1.31 -15.16 12.81
C PHE A 339 -1.40 -16.68 12.69
N SER A 340 -0.40 -17.28 12.05
CA SER A 340 -0.18 -18.72 12.00
C SER A 340 1.27 -18.98 12.42
N ILE A 341 1.45 -19.43 13.65
CA ILE A 341 2.76 -19.73 14.23
C ILE A 341 2.76 -21.19 14.64
N ALA A 342 3.47 -22.04 13.90
CA ALA A 342 3.56 -23.46 14.17
C ALA A 342 4.66 -23.75 15.21
N SER A 343 4.44 -24.74 16.07
CA SER A 343 5.49 -25.25 16.95
C SER A 343 6.21 -26.39 16.24
N ASN A 344 7.54 -26.38 16.31
CA ASN A 344 8.39 -27.43 15.75
C ASN A 344 8.24 -28.74 16.54
N LYS A 345 7.87 -28.64 17.83
CA LYS A 345 7.54 -29.76 18.72
C LYS A 345 6.35 -29.33 19.60
N PRO A 346 5.11 -29.69 19.23
CA PRO A 346 3.93 -29.23 19.93
C PRO A 346 3.94 -29.58 21.42
N GLU A 347 3.82 -28.56 22.27
CA GLU A 347 3.73 -28.65 23.73
C GLU A 347 2.46 -27.93 24.22
N ALA A 348 1.90 -28.38 25.35
CA ALA A 348 0.66 -27.81 25.91
C ALA A 348 0.78 -26.31 26.24
N GLU A 349 2.00 -25.81 26.51
CA GLU A 349 2.25 -24.40 26.86
C GLU A 349 2.54 -23.49 25.65
N ASP A 350 2.66 -24.04 24.43
CA ASP A 350 3.04 -23.28 23.23
C ASP A 350 2.13 -22.07 22.99
N ASN A 351 0.82 -22.29 23.07
CA ASN A 351 -0.15 -21.21 22.87
C ASN A 351 0.05 -20.11 23.92
N GLN A 352 0.28 -20.45 25.18
CA GLN A 352 0.54 -19.44 26.22
C GLN A 352 1.78 -18.61 25.92
N ILE A 353 2.85 -19.23 25.40
CA ILE A 353 4.07 -18.53 25.01
C ILE A 353 3.80 -17.59 23.84
N ILE A 354 3.11 -18.09 22.80
CA ILE A 354 2.81 -17.32 21.58
C ILE A 354 1.96 -16.09 21.90
N PHE A 355 0.80 -16.30 22.52
CA PHE A 355 -0.12 -15.22 22.88
C PHE A 355 0.52 -14.24 23.88
N SER A 356 1.24 -14.73 24.90
CA SER A 356 1.95 -13.85 25.85
C SER A 356 2.97 -12.96 25.16
N ARG A 357 3.74 -13.50 24.21
CA ARG A 357 4.73 -12.73 23.45
C ARG A 357 4.07 -11.65 22.60
N ILE A 358 3.01 -12.00 21.87
CA ILE A 358 2.26 -11.06 21.01
C ILE A 358 1.61 -9.96 21.85
N LEU A 359 0.91 -10.29 22.94
CA LEU A 359 0.27 -9.33 23.83
C LEU A 359 1.28 -8.37 24.47
N LYS A 360 2.42 -8.89 24.97
CA LYS A 360 3.47 -8.05 25.57
C LYS A 360 4.02 -7.06 24.55
N LEU A 361 4.30 -7.53 23.33
CA LEU A 361 4.81 -6.68 22.27
C LEU A 361 3.80 -5.59 21.88
N SER A 362 2.54 -5.98 21.67
CA SER A 362 1.45 -5.06 21.32
C SER A 362 1.26 -3.99 22.40
N ALA A 363 1.15 -4.40 23.67
CA ALA A 363 0.97 -3.48 24.79
C ALA A 363 2.15 -2.49 24.94
N VAL A 364 3.40 -2.96 24.76
CA VAL A 364 4.58 -2.11 24.83
C VAL A 364 4.59 -1.08 23.70
N VAL A 365 4.25 -1.48 22.47
CA VAL A 365 4.20 -0.55 21.34
C VAL A 365 3.11 0.50 21.57
N LEU A 366 1.88 0.09 21.84
CA LEU A 366 0.75 1.01 22.04
C LEU A 366 1.03 2.01 23.17
N HIS A 367 1.56 1.54 24.29
CA HIS A 367 1.96 2.38 25.42
C HIS A 367 3.06 3.39 25.05
N ARG A 368 4.10 2.97 24.30
CA ARG A 368 5.20 3.86 23.87
C ARG A 368 4.78 4.93 22.87
N TYR A 369 3.70 4.70 22.13
CA TYR A 369 3.07 5.72 21.29
C TYR A 369 2.05 6.56 22.05
N SER A 370 1.71 6.19 23.30
CA SER A 370 0.57 6.79 24.02
C SER A 370 -0.69 6.77 23.14
N PHE A 371 -0.88 5.66 22.43
CA PHE A 371 -1.98 5.54 21.47
C PHE A 371 -3.27 5.24 22.23
N GLU A 372 -4.15 6.23 22.31
CA GLU A 372 -5.38 6.13 23.09
C GLU A 372 -6.63 5.77 22.27
N ASP A 373 -6.59 5.93 20.94
CA ASP A 373 -7.75 5.76 20.04
C ASP A 373 -7.94 4.30 19.61
N PHE A 374 -8.08 3.41 20.60
CA PHE A 374 -8.47 2.02 20.40
C PHE A 374 -9.31 1.53 21.58
N GLU A 375 -10.18 0.56 21.34
CA GLU A 375 -11.06 -0.04 22.36
C GLU A 375 -10.49 -1.36 22.90
N GLY A 376 -9.77 -2.09 22.08
CA GLY A 376 -9.15 -3.35 22.47
C GLY A 376 -8.29 -3.95 21.38
N ILE A 377 -7.74 -5.13 21.69
CA ILE A 377 -6.96 -5.91 20.74
C ILE A 377 -7.55 -7.31 20.60
N GLU A 378 -7.53 -7.82 19.39
CA GLU A 378 -8.03 -9.15 19.04
C GLU A 378 -6.88 -9.97 18.45
N LEU A 379 -6.58 -11.13 19.05
CA LEU A 379 -5.58 -12.05 18.56
C LEU A 379 -6.27 -13.31 18.03
N THR A 380 -6.04 -13.64 16.76
CA THR A 380 -6.65 -14.80 16.10
C THR A 380 -5.58 -15.72 15.54
N ASP A 381 -5.47 -16.92 16.08
CA ASP A 381 -4.65 -18.00 15.53
C ASP A 381 -5.39 -18.66 14.37
N THR A 382 -4.84 -18.59 13.15
CA THR A 382 -5.49 -19.10 11.93
C THR A 382 -5.21 -20.57 11.64
N ARG A 383 -4.45 -21.26 12.51
CA ARG A 383 -4.25 -22.71 12.41
C ARG A 383 -5.56 -23.47 12.68
N PRO A 384 -5.71 -24.71 12.19
CA PRO A 384 -6.86 -25.55 12.53
C PRO A 384 -7.01 -25.71 14.05
N GLY A 385 -8.18 -25.37 14.59
CA GLY A 385 -8.43 -25.38 16.04
C GLY A 385 -7.77 -24.21 16.81
N GLY A 386 -7.28 -23.20 16.10
CA GLY A 386 -6.71 -21.99 16.68
C GLY A 386 -7.68 -21.24 17.58
N LYS A 387 -7.14 -20.58 18.60
CA LYS A 387 -7.91 -19.78 19.55
C LYS A 387 -8.03 -18.33 19.08
N LYS A 388 -9.14 -17.71 19.48
CA LYS A 388 -9.37 -16.27 19.35
C LYS A 388 -9.46 -15.68 20.75
N ILE A 389 -8.66 -14.66 21.04
CA ILE A 389 -8.75 -13.91 22.31
C ILE A 389 -8.95 -12.43 22.04
N TYR A 390 -9.73 -11.80 22.91
CA TYR A 390 -9.97 -10.36 22.91
C TYR A 390 -9.59 -9.80 24.27
N LEU A 391 -8.85 -8.69 24.29
CA LEU A 391 -8.58 -7.93 25.49
C LEU A 391 -9.03 -6.49 25.28
N SER A 392 -9.78 -5.97 26.26
CA SER A 392 -10.05 -4.54 26.37
C SER A 392 -8.74 -3.76 26.53
N LYS A 393 -8.77 -2.47 26.23
CA LYS A 393 -7.65 -1.55 26.49
C LYS A 393 -7.21 -1.60 27.97
N GLU A 394 -8.14 -1.64 28.91
CA GLU A 394 -7.87 -1.71 30.34
C GLU A 394 -7.17 -3.03 30.72
N ASP A 395 -7.67 -4.16 30.22
CA ASP A 395 -7.07 -5.46 30.50
C ASP A 395 -5.70 -5.63 29.84
N LEU A 396 -5.49 -5.03 28.67
CA LEU A 396 -4.18 -4.96 28.03
C LEU A 396 -3.17 -4.20 28.89
N GLU A 397 -3.57 -3.06 29.47
CA GLU A 397 -2.73 -2.30 30.41
C GLU A 397 -2.49 -3.07 31.71
N ARG A 398 -3.49 -3.78 32.24
CA ARG A 398 -3.31 -4.67 33.40
C ARG A 398 -2.34 -5.80 33.08
N PHE A 399 -2.43 -6.41 31.91
CA PHE A 399 -1.52 -7.44 31.44
C PHE A 399 -0.08 -6.90 31.30
N ARG A 400 0.10 -5.71 30.71
CA ARG A 400 1.41 -5.03 30.61
C ARG A 400 2.06 -4.80 31.97
N ARG A 401 1.25 -4.50 32.99
CA ARG A 401 1.68 -4.30 34.39
C ARG A 401 1.76 -5.60 35.19
N ASN A 402 1.65 -6.78 34.54
CA ASN A 402 1.65 -8.11 35.16
C ASN A 402 0.55 -8.31 36.23
N LYS A 403 -0.58 -7.60 36.11
CA LYS A 403 -1.74 -7.75 37.02
C LYS A 403 -2.73 -8.85 36.58
N ILE A 404 -2.61 -9.34 35.35
CA ILE A 404 -3.36 -10.49 34.81
C ILE A 404 -2.33 -11.44 34.21
N LYS A 405 -2.48 -12.75 34.44
CA LYS A 405 -1.59 -13.76 33.83
C LYS A 405 -2.20 -14.27 32.53
N ILE A 406 -1.35 -14.69 31.61
CA ILE A 406 -1.82 -15.24 30.32
C ILE A 406 -2.69 -16.50 30.50
N LYS A 407 -2.47 -17.27 31.57
CA LYS A 407 -3.25 -18.46 31.91
C LYS A 407 -4.71 -18.14 32.25
N ASP A 408 -4.99 -16.91 32.63
CA ASP A 408 -6.35 -16.46 32.99
C ASP A 408 -7.12 -15.96 31.75
N LEU A 409 -6.46 -15.87 30.59
CA LEU A 409 -6.97 -15.31 29.34
C LEU A 409 -7.16 -16.34 28.22
N ILE A 410 -6.62 -17.56 28.38
CA ILE A 410 -6.56 -18.65 27.37
C ILE A 410 -7.14 -19.91 27.94
#